data_AF-A0A292ZCI3-F1
#
_entry.id   AF-A0A292ZCI3-F1
#
_cell.length_a   1.000
_cell.length_b   1.000
_cell.length_c   1.000
_cell.angle_alpha   90.00
_cell.angle_beta   90.00
_cell.angle_gamma   90.00
#
_symmetry.space_group_name_H-M   'P 1'
#
loop_
_entity.id
_entity.type
_entity.pdbx_description
1 polymer ?
#
loop_
_entity_poly.entity_id
_entity_poly.type
_entity_poly.pdbx_seq_one_letter_code
_entity_poly.pdbx_strand_id
1 'polypeptide(L)' 'MVVNRILQWYRSGINPQDKLRFLSTYMGHRDINSTLVYITVTQDLLQEASERFRTVGARCLTMEARS' A
#
# COMPACT_ATOMS: atom_id res chain seq x y z
N MET A 1 10.07 2.53 11.81
CA MET A 1 9.54 1.18 11.51
C MET A 1 8.97 1.13 10.10
N VAL A 2 8.82 -0.06 9.51
CA VAL A 2 8.30 -0.30 8.15
C VAL A 2 7.02 0.48 7.86
N VAL A 3 6.08 0.51 8.81
CA VAL A 3 4.82 1.28 8.73
C VAL A 3 5.06 2.76 8.41
N ASN A 4 6.01 3.42 9.10
CA ASN A 4 6.31 4.84 8.84
C ASN A 4 6.85 5.07 7.43
N ARG A 5 7.60 4.10 6.88
CA ARG A 5 8.11 4.22 5.52
C ARG A 5 6.98 4.10 4.49
N ILE A 6 6.03 3.20 4.72
CA ILE A 6 4.87 3.02 3.86
C ILE A 6 3.96 4.26 3.92
N LEU A 7 3.73 4.81 5.11
CA LEU A 7 2.98 6.06 5.30
C LEU A 7 3.63 7.22 4.54
N GLN A 8 4.96 7.37 4.60
CA GLN A 8 5.67 8.40 3.83
C GLN A 8 5.44 8.26 2.33
N TRP A 9 5.41 7.03 1.80
CA TRP A 9 5.13 6.82 0.38
C TRP A 9 3.72 7.24 0.01
N TYR A 10 2.70 6.82 0.77
CA TYR A 10 1.33 7.26 0.53
C TYR A 10 1.21 8.78 0.53
N ARG A 11 1.75 9.45 1.56
CA ARG A 11 1.73 10.92 1.68
C ARG A 11 2.50 11.65 0.57
N SER A 12 3.48 10.99 -0.03
CA SER A 12 4.23 11.51 -1.17
C SER A 12 3.58 11.15 -2.52
N GLY A 13 2.39 10.55 -2.52
CA GLY A 13 1.69 10.07 -3.72
C GLY A 13 2.30 8.80 -4.36
N ILE A 14 3.38 8.27 -3.79
CA ILE A 14 4.07 7.08 -4.28
C ILE A 14 3.22 5.86 -3.95
N ASN A 15 2.99 4.99 -4.93
CA ASN A 15 2.36 3.70 -4.71
C ASN A 15 3.29 2.80 -3.88
N PRO A 16 2.92 2.42 -2.65
CA PRO A 16 3.79 1.56 -1.86
C PRO A 16 3.98 0.17 -2.47
N GLN A 17 2.98 -0.35 -3.19
CA GLN A 17 3.07 -1.68 -3.79
C GLN A 17 4.25 -1.82 -4.76
N ASP A 18 4.56 -0.76 -5.52
CA ASP A 18 5.70 -0.73 -6.45
C ASP A 18 7.05 -0.76 -5.72
N LYS A 19 7.05 -0.37 -4.44
CA LYS A 19 8.24 -0.27 -3.59
C LYS A 19 8.40 -1.41 -2.59
N LEU A 20 7.33 -2.18 -2.33
CA LEU A 20 7.36 -3.29 -1.36
C LEU A 20 8.39 -4.36 -1.72
N ARG A 21 8.59 -4.66 -3.01
CA ARG A 21 9.62 -5.63 -3.44
C ARG A 21 11.02 -5.19 -3.01
N PHE A 22 11.36 -3.92 -3.23
CA PHE A 22 12.65 -3.36 -2.84
C PHE A 22 12.82 -3.31 -1.32
N LEU A 23 11.74 -2.97 -0.61
CA LEU A 23 11.75 -2.96 0.85
C LEU A 23 11.97 -4.36 1.43
N SER A 24 11.35 -5.38 0.83
CA SER A 24 11.55 -6.78 1.20
C SER A 24 13.01 -7.19 1.06
N THR A 25 13.63 -6.92 -0.09
CA THR A 25 15.07 -7.20 -0.30
C THR A 25 15.94 -6.44 0.70
N TYR A 26 15.63 -5.16 0.97
CA TYR A 26 16.37 -4.36 1.96
C TYR A 26 16.29 -4.93 3.38
N MET A 27 15.15 -5.53 3.75
CA MET A 27 14.96 -6.20 5.03
C MET A 27 15.58 -7.60 5.08
N GLY A 28 16.19 -8.08 3.99
CA GLY A 28 16.75 -9.43 3.89
C GLY A 28 15.70 -10.50 3.62
N HIS A 29 14.48 -10.13 3.23
CA HIS A 29 13.41 -11.06 2.91
C HIS A 29 13.48 -11.49 1.45
N ARG A 30 13.13 -12.77 1.20
CA ARG A 30 13.13 -13.37 -0.14
C ARG A 30 11.95 -12.92 -1.00
N ASP A 31 10.85 -12.54 -0.36
CA ASP A 31 9.59 -12.22 -1.02
C ASP A 31 8.77 -11.18 -0.25
N ILE A 32 7.78 -10.59 -0.93
CA ILE A 32 6.92 -9.55 -0.35
C ILE A 32 6.07 -10.10 0.80
N ASN A 33 5.60 -11.34 0.76
CA ASN A 33 4.70 -11.88 1.80
C ASN A 33 5.42 -11.94 3.15
N SER A 34 6.69 -12.33 3.13
CA SER A 34 7.57 -12.28 4.30
C SER A 34 7.69 -10.86 4.89
N THR A 35 7.51 -9.80 4.10
CA THR A 35 7.47 -8.40 4.58
C THR A 35 6.09 -7.95 5.01
N LEU A 36 5.02 -8.39 4.33
CA LEU A 36 3.64 -8.01 4.64
C LEU A 36 3.22 -8.46 6.04
N VAL A 37 3.71 -9.60 6.52
CA VAL A 37 3.44 -10.12 7.88
C VAL A 37 3.92 -9.16 8.98
N TYR A 38 4.91 -8.31 8.71
CA TYR A 38 5.42 -7.31 9.66
C TYR A 38 4.75 -5.95 9.56
N ILE A 39 3.81 -5.78 8.63
CA ILE A 39 3.06 -4.53 8.50
C ILE A 39 1.85 -4.63 9.41
N THR A 40 1.95 -4.05 10.61
CA THR A 40 0.78 -3.79 11.41
C THR A 40 -0.15 -2.86 10.64
N VAL A 41 -1.38 -3.31 10.37
CA VAL A 41 -2.41 -2.50 9.73
C VAL A 41 -2.92 -1.49 10.74
N THR A 42 -2.31 -0.30 10.75
CA THR A 42 -2.75 0.81 11.60
C THR A 42 -3.90 1.57 10.96
N GLN A 43 -4.65 2.34 11.76
CA GLN A 43 -5.72 3.20 11.25
C GLN A 43 -5.21 4.20 10.21
N ASP A 44 -4.05 4.81 10.45
CA ASP A 44 -3.41 5.74 9.50
C ASP A 44 -3.15 5.06 8.15
N LEU A 45 -2.62 3.84 8.18
CA LEU A 45 -2.30 3.10 6.96
C LEU A 45 -3.56 2.75 6.17
N LEU A 46 -4.62 2.36 6.88
CA LEU A 46 -5.91 2.05 6.28
C LEU A 46 -6.56 3.30 5.67
N GLN A 47 -6.45 4.46 6.33
CA GLN A 47 -6.97 5.71 5.83
C GLN A 47 -6.29 6.14 4.53
N GLU A 48 -4.96 6.15 4.50
CA GLU A 48 -4.16 6.49 3.31
C GLU A 48 -4.45 5.52 2.15
N ALA A 49 -4.55 4.22 2.43
CA ALA A 49 -4.92 3.22 1.43
C ALA A 49 -6.35 3.45 0.89
N SER A 50 -7.30 3.82 1.75
CA SER A 50 -8.69 4.10 1.38
C SER A 50 -8.83 5.37 0.53
N GLU A 51 -8.03 6.41 0.82
CA GLU A 51 -7.98 7.64 0.02
C GLU A 51 -7.41 7.38 -1.38
N ARG A 52 -6.34 6.59 -1.45
CA ARG A 52 -5.79 6.15 -2.74
C ARG A 52 -6.81 5.32 -3.52
N PHE A 53 -7.50 4.39 -2.87
CA PHE A 53 -8.54 3.59 -3.50
C PHE A 53 -9.65 4.46 -4.09
N ARG A 54 -10.16 5.45 -3.34
CA ARG A 54 -11.16 6.40 -3.86
C ARG A 54 -10.69 7.17 -5.09
N THR A 55 -9.41 7.55 -5.12
CA THR A 55 -8.84 8.34 -6.22
C THR A 55 -8.57 7.50 -7.49
N VAL A 56 -8.09 6.27 -7.30
CA VAL A 56 -7.57 5.44 -8.40
C VAL A 56 -8.47 4.26 -8.72
N GLY A 57 -8.95 3.52 -7.71
CA GLY A 57 -9.66 2.25 -7.87
C GLY A 57 -11.18 2.35 -7.93
N ALA A 58 -11.80 3.31 -7.23
CA ALA A 58 -13.27 3.43 -7.16
C ALA A 58 -13.93 3.62 -8.53
N ARG A 59 -13.19 4.21 -9.50
CA ARG A 59 -13.66 4.39 -10.87
C ARG A 59 -13.91 3.05 -11.59
N CYS A 60 -13.12 2.01 -11.31
CA CYS A 60 -13.32 0.69 -11.91
C CYS A 60 -14.64 0.06 -11.45
N LEU A 61 -14.93 0.16 -10.14
CA LEU A 61 -16.19 -0.36 -9.59
C LEU A 61 -17.43 0.35 -10.15
N THR A 62 -17.33 1.66 -10.39
CA THR A 62 -18.45 2.41 -10.98
C THR A 62 -18.72 2.08 -12.45
N MET A 63 -17.75 1.50 -13.16
CA MET A 63 -17.94 1.03 -14.54
C MET A 63 -18.66 -0.32 -14.57
N GLU A 64 -18.31 -1.23 -13.65
CA GLU A 64 -18.94 -2.55 -13.53
C GLU A 64 -20.39 -2.47 -13.05
N ALA A 65 -20.73 -1.49 -12.20
CA ALA A 65 -22.10 -1.29 -11.72
C ALA A 65 -23.06 -0.71 -12.79
N ARG A 66 -22.57 -0.32 -13.97
CA ARG A 66 -23.35 0.28 -15.07
C ARG A 66 -23.50 -0.65 -16.29
N SER A 67 -22.96 -1.87 -16.24
CA SER A 67 -23.16 -2.93 -17.26
C SER A 67 -24.18 -3.96 -16.79
#